data_AF-A0A9E3TQQ7-F1
#
_entry.id   AF-A0A9E3TQQ7-F1
#
_cell.length_a   1.000
_cell.length_b   1.000
_cell.length_c   1.000
_cell.angle_alpha   90.00
_cell.angle_beta   90.00
_cell.angle_gamma   90.00
#
_symmetry.space_group_name_H-M   'P 1'
#
loop_
_entity.id
_entity.type
_entity.pdbx_description
1 polymer ?
#
loop_
_entity_poly.entity_id
_entity_poly.type
_entity_poly.pdbx_seq_one_letter_code
_entity_poly.pdbx_strand_id
1 'polypeptide(L)' 'MSKSKTKRKTLAEQIRQAIIDSGITQYRIAKDTGISQPLLTRFVNGDRGISLDTADKLIEYLGLELRECR' A
#
# COMPACT_ATOMS: atom_id res chain seq x y z
N MET A 1 -20.07 11.91 6.33
CA MET A 1 -19.22 11.34 5.27
C MET A 1 -18.83 12.46 4.31
N SER A 2 -17.74 13.16 4.59
CA SER A 2 -17.30 14.31 3.78
C SER A 2 -16.61 13.83 2.50
N LYS A 3 -17.28 14.02 1.37
CA LYS A 3 -16.63 14.04 0.05
C LYS A 3 -15.69 15.24 0.01
N SER A 4 -14.42 15.02 0.33
CA SER A 4 -13.37 16.04 0.23
C SER A 4 -12.81 16.02 -1.19
N LYS A 5 -13.13 17.06 -1.97
CA LYS A 5 -12.26 17.80 -2.91
C LYS A 5 -11.00 17.04 -3.37
N THR A 6 -10.88 16.77 -4.67
CA THR A 6 -9.76 16.09 -5.37
C THR A 6 -8.39 16.40 -4.76
N LYS A 7 -8.03 15.67 -3.72
CA LYS A 7 -6.75 15.75 -3.02
C LYS A 7 -5.87 14.67 -3.66
N ARG A 8 -4.62 14.99 -4.01
CA ARG A 8 -3.69 13.98 -4.50
C ARG A 8 -3.63 12.84 -3.49
N LYS A 9 -3.72 11.60 -3.98
CA LYS A 9 -3.63 10.41 -3.13
C LYS A 9 -2.34 10.50 -2.31
N THR A 10 -2.47 10.33 -1.00
CA THR A 10 -1.32 10.19 -0.10
C THR A 10 -0.51 8.95 -0.49
N LEU A 11 0.76 8.89 -0.08
CA LEU A 11 1.62 7.72 -0.30
C LEU A 11 0.92 6.41 0.13
N ALA A 12 0.32 6.41 1.32
CA ALA A 12 -0.40 5.26 1.85
C ALA A 12 -1.61 4.85 0.99
N GLU A 13 -2.37 5.82 0.46
CA GLU A 13 -3.48 5.56 -0.46
C GLU A 13 -3.01 5.02 -1.81
N GLN A 14 -1.87 5.50 -2.32
CA GLN A 14 -1.29 4.99 -3.56
C GLN A 14 -0.84 3.54 -3.41
N ILE A 15 -0.12 3.21 -2.33
CA ILE A 15 0.31 1.83 -2.04
C ILE A 15 -0.91 0.92 -1.83
N ARG A 16 -1.91 1.35 -1.06
CA ARG A 16 -3.16 0.58 -0.88
C ARG A 16 -3.83 0.29 -2.22
N GLN A 17 -3.96 1.30 -3.08
CA GLN A 17 -4.58 1.13 -4.37
C GLN A 17 -3.76 0.16 -5.24
N ALA A 18 -2.44 0.29 -5.26
CA ALA A 18 -1.59 -0.62 -6.03
C ALA A 18 -1.70 -2.07 -5.54
N ILE A 19 -1.83 -2.30 -4.24
CA ILE A 19 -2.12 -3.65 -3.69
C ILE A 19 -3.45 -4.18 -4.24
N ILE A 20 -4.50 -3.37 -4.24
CA ILE A 20 -5.83 -3.77 -4.75
C ILE A 20 -5.77 -4.04 -6.26
N ASP A 21 -5.17 -3.13 -7.02
CA ASP A 21 -5.07 -3.18 -8.49
C ASP A 21 -4.18 -4.35 -8.96
N SER A 22 -3.23 -4.80 -8.13
CA SER A 22 -2.39 -5.96 -8.44
C SER A 22 -3.18 -7.28 -8.54
N GLY A 23 -4.36 -7.36 -7.91
CA GLY A 23 -5.13 -8.60 -7.79
C GLY A 23 -4.43 -9.72 -6.98
N ILE A 24 -3.29 -9.43 -6.37
CA ILE A 24 -2.54 -10.39 -5.56
C ILE A 24 -3.16 -10.46 -4.17
N THR A 25 -3.36 -11.68 -3.66
CA THR A 25 -3.87 -11.86 -2.30
C THR A 25 -2.87 -11.33 -1.29
N GLN A 26 -3.37 -10.67 -0.23
CA GLN A 26 -2.52 -10.17 0.87
C GLN A 26 -1.67 -11.29 1.50
N TYR A 27 -2.18 -12.53 1.50
CA TYR A 27 -1.43 -13.70 1.91
C TYR A 27 -0.19 -13.97 1.05
N ARG A 28 -0.32 -13.89 -0.29
CA ARG A 28 0.82 -14.09 -1.19
C ARG A 28 1.83 -12.95 -1.05
N ILE A 29 1.37 -11.71 -0.97
CA ILE A 29 2.25 -10.56 -0.71
C ILE A 29 3.00 -10.76 0.61
N ALA A 30 2.32 -11.16 1.69
CA ALA A 30 2.95 -11.44 2.98
C ALA A 30 4.05 -12.50 2.88
N LYS A 31 3.76 -13.60 2.16
CA LYS A 31 4.69 -14.70 1.97
C LYS A 31 5.93 -14.28 1.19
N ASP A 32 5.75 -13.49 0.14
CA ASP A 32 6.83 -13.16 -0.79
C ASP A 32 7.70 -12.00 -0.28
N THR A 33 7.11 -11.06 0.48
CA THR A 33 7.82 -9.89 1.05
C THR A 33 8.35 -10.11 2.46
N GLY A 34 7.92 -11.19 3.13
CA GLY A 34 8.17 -11.43 4.55
C GLY A 34 7.43 -10.47 5.49
N ILE A 35 6.47 -9.69 4.98
CA ILE A 35 5.61 -8.81 5.78
C ILE A 35 4.51 -9.64 6.43
N SER A 36 4.16 -9.33 7.68
CA SER A 36 3.07 -10.00 8.39
C SER A 36 1.71 -9.77 7.68
N GLN A 37 0.99 -10.85 7.36
CA GLN A 37 -0.34 -10.77 6.75
C GLN A 37 -1.34 -9.91 7.57
N PRO A 38 -1.45 -10.06 8.92
CA PRO A 38 -2.25 -9.15 9.75
C PRO A 38 -1.93 -7.66 9.57
N LEU A 39 -0.65 -7.32 9.34
CA LEU A 39 -0.24 -5.94 9.09
C LEU A 39 -0.81 -5.46 7.74
N LEU A 40 -0.68 -6.27 6.68
CA LEU A 40 -1.24 -5.94 5.36
C LEU A 40 -2.75 -5.78 5.40
N THR A 41 -3.46 -6.67 6.09
CA THR A 41 -4.92 -6.58 6.23
C THR A 41 -5.34 -5.27 6.91
N ARG A 42 -4.73 -4.94 8.06
CA ARG A 42 -5.01 -3.68 8.76
C ARG A 42 -4.64 -2.45 7.92
N PHE A 43 -3.55 -2.54 7.17
CA PHE A 43 -3.12 -1.46 6.28
C PHE A 43 -4.10 -1.21 5.14
N VAL A 44 -4.51 -2.27 4.45
CA VAL A 44 -5.48 -2.20 3.32
C VAL A 44 -6.83 -1.69 3.81
N ASN A 45 -7.28 -2.12 4.98
CA ASN A 45 -8.52 -1.64 5.60
C ASN A 45 -8.46 -0.18 6.08
N GLY A 46 -7.26 0.39 6.18
CA GLY A 46 -7.05 1.76 6.66
C GLY A 46 -7.01 1.90 8.18
N ASP A 47 -6.99 0.78 8.92
CA ASP A 47 -6.99 0.75 10.39
C ASP A 47 -5.65 1.20 10.98
N ARG A 48 -4.55 0.93 10.26
CA ARG A 48 -3.18 1.27 10.69
C ARG A 48 -2.31 1.69 9.52
N GLY A 49 -1.41 2.64 9.74
CA GLY A 49 -0.29 2.90 8.85
C GLY A 49 0.77 1.79 8.87
N ILE A 50 1.71 1.87 7.93
CA ILE A 50 2.92 1.05 7.88
C ILE A 50 4.15 1.93 8.07
N SER A 51 5.26 1.32 8.48
CA SER A 51 6.56 2.00 8.51
C SER A 51 7.16 2.09 7.11
N LEU A 52 8.14 2.98 6.93
CA LEU A 52 8.75 3.23 5.62
C LEU A 52 9.48 1.99 5.08
N ASP A 53 10.14 1.21 5.94
CA ASP A 53 10.77 -0.06 5.55
C ASP A 53 9.79 -1.05 4.91
N THR A 54 8.55 -1.07 5.43
CA THR A 54 7.49 -1.95 4.92
C THR A 54 6.92 -1.38 3.63
N ALA A 55 6.84 -0.05 3.51
CA ALA A 55 6.46 0.62 2.28
C ALA A 55 7.47 0.35 1.15
N ASP A 56 8.78 0.43 1.42
CA ASP A 56 9.83 0.17 0.44
C ASP A 56 9.75 -1.25 -0.11
N LYS A 57 9.59 -2.25 0.76
CA LYS A 57 9.40 -3.66 0.36
C LYS A 57 8.16 -3.85 -0.52
N LEU A 58 7.06 -3.15 -0.21
CA LEU A 58 5.83 -3.23 -1.00
C LEU A 58 6.00 -2.55 -2.36
N ILE A 59 6.68 -1.40 -2.40
CA ILE A 59 6.97 -0.67 -3.63
C ILE A 59 7.85 -1.53 -4.56
N GLU A 60 8.92 -2.13 -4.03
CA GLU A 60 9.79 -3.04 -4.77
C GLU A 60 9.03 -4.26 -5.30
N TYR A 61 8.27 -4.92 -4.43
CA TYR A 61 7.49 -6.11 -4.80
C TYR A 61 6.41 -5.81 -5.86
N LEU A 62 5.76 -4.65 -5.77
CA LEU A 62 4.73 -4.23 -6.72
C LEU A 62 5.30 -3.60 -8.00
N GLY A 63 6.64 -3.49 -8.13
CA GLY A 63 7.30 -2.86 -9.28
C GLY A 63 6.96 -1.37 -9.42
N LEU A 64 6.74 -0.69 -8.30
CA LEU A 64 6.44 0.73 -8.25
C LEU A 64 7.71 1.54 -8.03
N GLU A 65 7.65 2.83 -8.35
CA GLU A 65 8.71 3.77 -8.03
C GLU A 65 8.13 5.12 -7.61
N LEU A 66 8.89 5.84 -6.78
CA LEU A 66 8.54 7.18 -6.38
C LEU A 66 8.93 8.15 -7.50
N ARG A 67 7.95 8.91 -8.01
CA ARG A 67 8.18 9.95 -9.02
C ARG A 67 7.75 11.31 -8.52
N GLU A 68 8.41 12.35 -9.03
CA GLU A 68 7.96 13.72 -8.82
C GLU A 68 6.60 13.94 -9.50
N CYS A 69 5.68 14.59 -8.79
CA CYS A 69 4.39 15.00 -9.34
C CYS A 69 4.51 16.48 -9.75
N ARG A 70 5.24 16.73 -10.84
CA ARG A 70 5.32 18.04 -11.52
C ARG A 70 4.07 18.31 -12.34
#